data_AF-A0A1G2ZDB2-F1
#
_entry.id   AF-A0A1G2ZDB2-F1
#
_cell.length_a   1.000
_cell.length_b   1.000
_cell.length_c   1.000
_cell.angle_alpha   90.00
_cell.angle_beta   90.00
_cell.angle_gamma   90.00
#
_symmetry.space_group_name_H-M   'P 1'
#
loop_
_entity.id
_entity.type
_entity.pdbx_description
1 polymer ?
#
loop_
_entity_poly.entity_id
_entity_poly.type
_entity_poly.pdbx_seq_one_letter_code
_entity_poly.pdbx_strand_id
1 'polypeptide(L)'
;MIAPMEREQALLSLMFILVGITTVFIVFVVFYMIVSHKRKDVGVLKSVGTSNGSIMVLFSGFAFAIGCLGSVMGVLAGWLFLSRINRIEAQLYEWFGWQLWDRSIYAIGEIPHRVDPHVLAIIVGCAIVSCLVGALVPAYSAARLRPVETLHAGPV
;
A
#
# COMPACT_ATOMS: atom_id res chain seq x y z
N MET A 1 -24.98 -26.77 10.10
CA MET A 1 -24.99 -25.35 9.68
C MET A 1 -23.63 -24.65 9.74
N ILE A 2 -22.53 -25.30 10.17
CA ILE A 2 -21.21 -24.66 10.31
C ILE A 2 -20.37 -24.72 9.01
N ALA A 3 -20.54 -25.79 8.22
CA ALA A 3 -19.84 -26.01 6.95
C ALA A 3 -19.96 -24.88 5.89
N PRO A 4 -21.10 -24.20 5.68
CA PRO A 4 -21.18 -23.11 4.69
C PRO A 4 -20.45 -21.84 5.15
N MET A 5 -20.48 -21.52 6.45
CA MET A 5 -19.91 -20.27 6.97
C MET A 5 -18.37 -20.29 6.98
N GLU A 6 -17.77 -21.45 7.29
CA GLU A 6 -16.32 -21.63 7.19
C GLU A 6 -15.80 -21.50 5.75
N ARG A 7 -16.61 -21.90 4.75
CA ARG A 7 -16.26 -21.76 3.33
C ARG A 7 -16.26 -20.30 2.89
N GLU A 8 -17.27 -19.52 3.29
CA GLU A 8 -17.32 -18.09 3.00
C GLU A 8 -16.17 -17.32 3.67
N GLN A 9 -15.91 -17.60 4.95
CA GLN A 9 -14.79 -16.98 5.67
C GLN A 9 -13.43 -17.35 5.05
N ALA A 10 -13.25 -18.60 4.60
CA ALA A 10 -12.04 -19.02 3.90
C ALA A 10 -11.86 -18.28 2.57
N LEU A 11 -12.94 -18.08 1.79
CA LEU A 11 -12.89 -17.30 0.54
C LEU A 11 -12.54 -15.84 0.80
N LEU A 12 -13.17 -15.21 1.79
CA LEU A 12 -12.84 -13.83 2.20
C LEU A 12 -11.39 -13.72 2.67
N SER A 13 -10.92 -14.64 3.52
CA SER A 13 -9.52 -14.68 3.97
C SER A 13 -8.55 -14.85 2.81
N LEU A 14 -8.86 -15.71 1.85
CA LEU A 14 -8.03 -15.93 0.66
C LEU A 14 -7.93 -14.65 -0.18
N MET A 15 -9.04 -13.94 -0.37
CA MET A 15 -9.09 -12.67 -1.09
C MET A 15 -8.24 -11.59 -0.40
N PHE A 16 -8.34 -11.45 0.93
CA PHE A 16 -7.52 -10.49 1.68
C PHE A 16 -6.03 -10.78 1.55
N ILE A 17 -5.62 -12.05 1.63
CA ILE A 17 -4.22 -12.45 1.45
C ILE A 17 -3.75 -12.13 0.02
N LEU A 18 -4.54 -12.49 -0.99
CA LEU A 18 -4.20 -12.23 -2.40
C LEU A 18 -3.98 -10.74 -2.67
N VAL A 19 -4.93 -9.88 -2.23
CA VAL A 19 -4.83 -8.43 -2.36
C VAL A 19 -3.63 -7.88 -1.58
N GLY A 20 -3.36 -8.41 -0.38
CA GLY A 20 -2.19 -8.07 0.40
C GLY A 20 -0.89 -8.32 -0.35
N ILE A 21 -0.73 -9.51 -0.93
CA ILE A 21 0.46 -9.88 -1.73
C ILE A 21 0.58 -8.98 -2.97
N THR A 22 -0.52 -8.78 -3.71
CA THR A 22 -0.53 -7.92 -4.90
C THR A 22 -0.14 -6.48 -4.55
N THR A 23 -0.55 -5.96 -3.40
CA THR A 23 -0.20 -4.61 -2.94
C THR A 23 1.31 -4.47 -2.73
N VAL A 24 1.94 -5.42 -2.03
CA VAL A 24 3.40 -5.41 -1.81
C VAL A 24 4.14 -5.51 -3.15
N PHE A 25 3.65 -6.35 -4.07
CA PHE A 25 4.24 -6.49 -5.40
C PHE A 25 4.15 -5.19 -6.23
N ILE A 26 3.00 -4.50 -6.21
CA ILE A 26 2.83 -3.22 -6.91
C ILE A 26 3.80 -2.17 -6.36
N VAL A 27 3.90 -2.06 -5.03
CA VAL A 27 4.84 -1.15 -4.38
C VAL A 27 6.27 -1.45 -4.86
N PHE A 28 6.68 -2.72 -4.85
CA PHE A 28 7.99 -3.13 -5.36
C PHE A 28 8.22 -2.70 -6.82
N VAL A 29 7.26 -2.94 -7.73
CA VAL A 29 7.38 -2.57 -9.15
C VAL A 29 7.51 -1.05 -9.33
N VAL A 30 6.70 -0.27 -8.61
CA VAL A 30 6.75 1.20 -8.68
C VAL A 30 8.10 1.73 -8.18
N PHE A 31 8.58 1.26 -7.03
CA PHE A 31 9.89 1.66 -6.51
C PHE A 31 11.03 1.25 -7.44
N TYR A 32 10.97 0.04 -8.01
CA TYR A 32 11.93 -0.41 -9.01
C TYR A 32 11.95 0.50 -10.24
N MET A 33 10.78 0.88 -10.74
CA MET A 33 10.66 1.80 -11.89
C MET A 33 11.24 3.18 -11.56
N ILE A 34 10.92 3.75 -10.40
CA ILE A 34 11.44 5.05 -9.94
C ILE A 34 12.97 5.02 -9.88
N VAL A 35 13.55 3.99 -9.26
CA VAL A 35 14.99 3.82 -9.17
C VAL A 35 15.62 3.70 -10.56
N SER A 36 15.01 2.89 -11.44
CA SER A 36 15.52 2.68 -12.80
C SER A 36 15.54 3.99 -13.58
N HIS A 37 14.49 4.80 -13.49
CA HIS A 37 14.42 6.11 -14.15
C HIS A 37 15.43 7.12 -13.58
N LYS A 38 15.79 6.98 -12.30
CA LYS A 38 16.80 7.83 -11.64
C LYS A 38 18.24 7.30 -11.67
N ARG A 39 18.54 6.24 -12.45
CA ARG A 39 19.89 5.65 -12.55
C ARG A 39 20.96 6.65 -12.98
N LYS A 40 20.66 7.58 -13.90
CA LYS A 40 21.61 8.62 -14.35
C LYS A 40 21.95 9.60 -13.22
N ASP A 41 20.95 10.11 -12.52
CA ASP A 41 21.13 11.00 -11.36
C ASP A 41 22.00 10.34 -10.27
N VAL A 42 21.76 9.04 -9.98
CA VAL A 42 22.55 8.26 -9.02
C VAL A 42 23.99 8.08 -9.49
N GLY A 43 24.22 7.88 -10.79
CA GLY A 43 25.56 7.81 -11.39
C GLY A 43 26.36 9.10 -11.21
N VAL A 44 25.72 10.26 -11.40
CA VAL A 44 26.32 11.58 -11.13
C VAL A 44 26.61 11.76 -9.65
N LEU A 45 25.69 11.38 -8.76
CA LEU A 45 25.91 11.46 -7.31
C LEU A 45 27.13 10.64 -6.87
N LYS A 46 27.31 9.46 -7.48
CA LYS A 46 28.48 8.61 -7.23
C LYS A 46 29.78 9.16 -7.80
N SER A 47 29.76 9.85 -8.94
CA SER A 47 30.99 10.43 -9.51
C SER A 47 31.56 11.56 -8.65
N VAL A 48 30.70 12.25 -7.88
CA VAL A 48 31.10 13.26 -6.89
C VAL A 48 31.59 12.62 -5.56
N GLY A 49 31.59 11.29 -5.45
CA GLY A 49 32.14 10.55 -4.30
C GLY A 49 31.11 10.11 -3.26
N THR A 50 29.82 10.13 -3.58
CA THR A 50 28.77 9.70 -2.64
C THR A 50 28.88 8.20 -2.35
N SER A 51 28.86 7.85 -1.05
CA SER A 51 28.91 6.45 -0.61
C SER A 51 27.63 5.68 -0.96
N ASN A 52 27.76 4.35 -1.14
CA ASN A 52 26.63 3.46 -1.36
C ASN A 52 25.60 3.51 -0.21
N GLY A 53 26.06 3.71 1.02
CA GLY A 53 25.20 3.84 2.20
C GLY A 53 24.32 5.08 2.16
N SER A 54 24.88 6.22 1.75
CA SER A 54 24.13 7.48 1.61
C SER A 54 23.00 7.37 0.58
N ILE A 55 23.25 6.66 -0.53
CA ILE A 55 22.24 6.40 -1.56
C ILE A 55 21.12 5.50 -1.00
N MET A 56 21.48 4.47 -0.25
CA MET A 56 20.51 3.56 0.37
C MET A 56 19.61 4.31 1.38
N VAL A 57 20.19 5.16 2.22
CA VAL A 57 19.43 6.01 3.17
C VAL A 57 18.51 6.98 2.44
N LEU A 58 18.94 7.57 1.32
CA LEU A 58 18.10 8.47 0.51
C LEU A 58 16.84 7.76 0.01
N PHE A 59 16.99 6.58 -0.59
CA PHE A 59 15.85 5.81 -1.10
C PHE A 59 14.97 5.24 0.02
N SER A 60 15.56 4.78 1.13
CA SER A 60 14.79 4.36 2.31
C SER A 60 14.01 5.53 2.93
N GLY A 61 14.58 6.73 2.99
CA GLY A 61 13.89 7.94 3.45
C GLY A 61 12.74 8.34 2.53
N PHE A 62 12.92 8.22 1.21
CA PHE A 62 11.86 8.44 0.24
C PHE A 62 10.71 7.42 0.41
N ALA A 63 11.04 6.15 0.63
CA ALA A 63 10.06 5.11 0.88
C ALA A 63 9.29 5.33 2.20
N PHE A 64 9.97 5.76 3.25
CA PHE A 64 9.35 6.12 4.52
C PHE A 64 8.39 7.30 4.37
N ALA A 65 8.80 8.35 3.65
CA ALA A 65 7.95 9.52 3.40
C ALA A 65 6.68 9.14 2.62
N ILE A 66 6.82 8.32 1.56
CA ILE A 66 5.68 7.81 0.79
C ILE A 66 4.78 6.94 1.66
N GLY A 67 5.35 6.02 2.46
CA GLY A 67 4.59 5.17 3.36
C GLY A 67 3.81 5.97 4.41
N CYS A 68 4.41 7.03 4.95
CA CYS A 68 3.77 7.93 5.91
C CYS A 68 2.61 8.70 5.27
N LEU A 69 2.86 9.36 4.12
CA LEU A 69 1.83 10.11 3.39
C LEU A 69 0.68 9.20 2.93
N GLY A 70 1.00 8.03 2.39
CA GLY A 70 0.02 7.03 1.95
C GLY A 70 -0.80 6.51 3.13
N SER A 71 -0.19 6.26 4.29
CA SER A 71 -0.91 5.84 5.49
C SER A 71 -1.85 6.91 6.00
N VAL A 72 -1.42 8.18 6.07
CA VAL A 72 -2.27 9.30 6.48
C VAL A 72 -3.47 9.44 5.54
N MET A 73 -3.23 9.43 4.23
CA MET A 73 -4.30 9.50 3.23
C MET A 73 -5.25 8.30 3.31
N GLY A 74 -4.71 7.09 3.48
CA GLY A 74 -5.50 5.86 3.59
C GLY A 74 -6.37 5.84 4.83
N VAL A 75 -5.85 6.28 5.98
CA VAL A 75 -6.61 6.38 7.23
C VAL A 75 -7.71 7.43 7.10
N LEU A 76 -7.42 8.60 6.54
CA LEU A 76 -8.41 9.65 6.31
C LEU A 76 -9.52 9.18 5.36
N ALA A 77 -9.16 8.54 4.24
CA ALA A 77 -10.12 8.00 3.29
C ALA A 77 -10.97 6.89 3.91
N GLY A 78 -10.35 5.98 4.67
CA GLY A 78 -11.05 4.91 5.39
C GLY A 78 -12.01 5.46 6.44
N TRP A 79 -11.58 6.43 7.23
CA TRP A 79 -12.44 7.08 8.22
C TRP A 79 -13.61 7.81 7.58
N LEU A 80 -13.37 8.55 6.49
CA LEU A 80 -14.43 9.21 5.74
C LEU A 80 -15.44 8.20 5.19
N PHE A 81 -14.95 7.07 4.66
CA PHE A 81 -15.80 5.99 4.16
C PHE A 81 -16.65 5.38 5.27
N LEU A 82 -16.07 5.05 6.42
CA LEU A 82 -16.80 4.53 7.59
C LEU A 82 -17.84 5.53 8.09
N SER A 83 -17.54 6.83 8.10
CA SER A 83 -18.48 7.87 8.55
C SER A 83 -19.68 8.04 7.61
N ARG A 84 -19.51 7.70 6.33
CA ARG A 84 -20.51 7.92 5.28
C ARG A 84 -21.20 6.64 4.84
N ILE A 85 -20.83 5.48 5.38
CA ILE A 85 -21.29 4.16 4.93
C ILE A 85 -22.82 4.03 4.89
N ASN A 86 -23.51 4.49 5.93
CA ASN A 86 -24.98 4.47 6.01
C ASN A 86 -25.65 5.35 4.93
N ARG A 87 -24.98 6.44 4.50
CA ARG A 87 -25.50 7.29 3.42
C ARG A 87 -25.23 6.70 2.04
N ILE A 88 -24.08 6.05 1.86
CA ILE A 88 -23.75 5.33 0.62
C ILE A 88 -24.76 4.20 0.41
N GLU A 89 -25.11 3.45 1.46
CA GLU A 89 -26.15 2.40 1.41
C GLU A 89 -27.51 2.96 0.97
N ALA A 90 -27.96 4.06 1.59
CA ALA A 90 -29.25 4.68 1.26
C ALA A 90 -29.31 5.17 -0.19
N GLN A 91 -28.23 5.79 -0.69
CA GLN A 91 -28.16 6.26 -2.08
C GLN A 91 -28.11 5.09 -3.10
N LEU A 92 -27.41 4.02 -2.75
CA LEU A 92 -27.33 2.83 -3.59
C LEU A 92 -28.68 2.11 -3.67
N TYR A 93 -29.43 2.10 -2.58
CA TYR A 93 -30.79 1.56 -2.53
C TYR A 93 -31.76 2.34 -3.44
N GLU A 94 -31.73 3.67 -3.40
CA GLU A 94 -32.57 4.51 -4.27
C GLU A 94 -32.28 4.32 -5.76
N TRP A 95 -31.02 4.04 -6.13
CA TRP A 95 -30.61 3.95 -7.53
C TRP A 95 -30.75 2.54 -8.12
N PHE A 96 -30.42 1.51 -7.35
CA PHE A 96 -30.38 0.12 -7.85
C PHE A 96 -31.55 -0.74 -7.37
N GLY A 97 -32.34 -0.30 -6.38
CA GLY A 97 -33.44 -1.10 -5.81
C GLY A 97 -32.98 -2.41 -5.12
N TRP A 98 -31.68 -2.63 -4.99
CA TRP A 98 -31.09 -3.77 -4.30
C TRP A 98 -30.81 -3.40 -2.84
N GLN A 99 -31.50 -4.08 -1.92
CA GLN A 99 -31.15 -4.09 -0.50
C GLN A 99 -29.88 -4.92 -0.31
N LEU A 100 -28.71 -4.27 -0.24
CA LEU A 100 -27.44 -4.94 0.07
C LEU A 100 -27.48 -5.61 1.46
N TRP A 101 -28.31 -5.09 2.37
CA TRP A 101 -28.52 -5.60 3.72
C TRP A 101 -30.02 -5.55 4.05
N ASP A 102 -30.70 -6.69 4.06
CA ASP A 102 -32.09 -6.76 4.53
C ASP A 102 -32.08 -6.64 6.07
N ARG A 103 -32.47 -5.45 6.57
CA ARG A 103 -32.60 -5.13 8.01
C ARG A 103 -33.49 -6.09 8.79
N SER A 104 -34.32 -6.89 8.10
CA SER A 104 -35.20 -7.88 8.74
C SER A 104 -34.50 -9.21 9.06
N ILE A 105 -33.44 -9.59 8.33
CA ILE A 105 -32.70 -10.86 8.53
C ILE A 105 -31.39 -10.62 9.30
N TYR A 106 -30.75 -9.46 9.11
CA TYR A 106 -29.60 -9.05 9.90
C TYR A 106 -30.06 -7.97 10.89
N ALA A 107 -30.31 -8.36 12.14
CA ALA A 107 -30.58 -7.45 13.26
C ALA A 107 -29.33 -6.61 13.65
N ILE A 108 -28.64 -6.04 12.67
CA ILE A 108 -27.52 -5.12 12.79
C ILE A 108 -28.10 -3.75 12.40
N GLY A 109 -28.62 -3.02 13.40
CA GLY A 109 -29.29 -1.74 13.18
C GLY A 109 -28.41 -0.65 12.55
N GLU A 110 -27.09 -0.71 12.77
CA GLU A 110 -26.07 0.14 12.16
C GLU A 110 -24.72 -0.61 12.15
N ILE A 111 -23.87 -0.38 11.16
CA ILE A 111 -22.48 -0.88 11.19
C ILE A 111 -21.77 -0.17 12.34
N PRO A 112 -21.32 -0.89 13.39
CA PRO A 112 -20.59 -0.27 14.48
C PRO A 112 -19.29 0.32 13.91
N HIS A 113 -19.20 1.65 13.80
CA HIS A 113 -18.02 2.36 13.31
C HIS A 113 -16.88 2.41 14.35
N ARG A 114 -16.78 1.41 15.23
CA ARG A 114 -15.78 1.37 16.29
C ARG A 114 -14.42 1.05 15.68
N VAL A 115 -13.70 2.11 15.33
CA VAL A 115 -12.30 2.02 14.92
C VAL A 115 -11.47 1.84 16.18
N ASP A 116 -10.90 0.66 16.34
CA ASP A 116 -9.97 0.42 17.44
C ASP A 116 -8.62 1.07 17.10
N PRO A 117 -8.13 2.04 17.88
CA PRO A 117 -6.87 2.72 17.60
C PRO A 117 -5.67 1.77 17.62
N HIS A 118 -5.74 0.67 18.39
CA HIS A 118 -4.68 -0.35 18.38
C HIS A 118 -4.59 -1.06 17.04
N VAL A 119 -5.72 -1.47 16.47
CA VAL A 119 -5.77 -2.15 15.17
C VAL A 119 -5.31 -1.20 14.07
N LEU A 120 -5.75 0.07 14.13
CA LEU A 120 -5.33 1.10 13.19
C LEU A 120 -3.81 1.31 13.22
N ALA A 121 -3.22 1.38 14.42
CA ALA A 121 -1.76 1.53 14.58
C ALA A 121 -0.99 0.36 13.98
N ILE A 122 -1.48 -0.88 14.15
CA ILE A 122 -0.87 -2.08 13.54
C ILE A 122 -0.95 -2.00 12.02
N ILE A 123 -2.09 -1.62 11.45
CA ILE A 123 -2.26 -1.49 10.00
C ILE A 123 -1.31 -0.45 9.42
N VAL A 124 -1.22 0.73 10.04
CA VAL A 124 -0.29 1.80 9.62
C VAL A 124 1.16 1.32 9.73
N GLY A 125 1.52 0.65 10.82
CA GLY A 125 2.84 0.07 11.00
C GLY A 125 3.18 -0.93 9.89
N CYS A 126 2.28 -1.87 9.60
CA CYS A 126 2.44 -2.85 8.53
C CYS A 126 2.55 -2.20 7.15
N ALA A 127 1.80 -1.13 6.88
CA ALA A 127 1.86 -0.39 5.62
C ALA A 127 3.20 0.34 5.42
N ILE A 128 3.74 0.96 6.46
CA ILE A 128 5.06 1.62 6.40
C ILE A 128 6.16 0.57 6.24
N VAL A 129 6.09 -0.53 6.99
CA VAL A 129 7.06 -1.63 6.90
C VAL A 129 7.03 -2.26 5.51
N SER A 130 5.87 -2.50 4.92
CA SER A 130 5.77 -3.08 3.58
C SER A 130 6.36 -2.15 2.50
N CYS A 131 6.16 -0.84 2.61
CA CYS A 131 6.83 0.15 1.77
C CYS A 131 8.36 0.12 1.91
N LEU A 132 8.87 0.04 3.14
CA LEU A 132 10.31 -0.06 3.39
C LEU A 132 10.89 -1.35 2.81
N VAL A 133 10.23 -2.49 3.03
CA VAL A 133 10.65 -3.79 2.48
C VAL A 133 10.64 -3.79 0.95
N GLY A 134 9.59 -3.26 0.33
CA GLY A 134 9.49 -3.12 -1.12
C GLY A 134 10.57 -2.22 -1.71
N ALA A 135 10.99 -1.18 -0.98
CA ALA A 135 12.03 -0.25 -1.42
C ALA A 135 13.47 -0.73 -1.12
N LEU A 136 13.67 -1.66 -0.18
CA LEU A 136 15.00 -2.16 0.18
C LEU A 136 15.72 -2.82 -1.01
N VAL A 137 15.02 -3.64 -1.77
CA VAL A 137 15.58 -4.35 -2.94
C VAL A 137 16.05 -3.36 -4.03
N PRO A 138 15.23 -2.41 -4.51
CA PRO A 138 15.69 -1.44 -5.50
C PRO A 138 16.69 -0.42 -4.92
N ALA A 139 16.62 -0.06 -3.64
CA ALA A 139 17.62 0.79 -2.99
C ALA A 139 19.00 0.14 -2.98
N TYR A 140 19.06 -1.16 -2.66
CA TYR A 140 20.30 -1.93 -2.72
C TYR A 140 20.82 -2.07 -4.16
N SER A 141 19.92 -2.28 -5.13
CA SER A 141 20.27 -2.30 -6.55
C SER A 141 20.87 -0.96 -6.99
N ALA A 142 20.24 0.16 -6.65
CA ALA A 142 20.73 1.52 -6.93
C ALA A 142 22.12 1.77 -6.34
N ALA A 143 22.32 1.36 -5.08
CA ALA A 143 23.57 1.50 -4.37
C ALA A 143 24.72 0.68 -4.99
N ARG A 144 24.45 -0.32 -5.83
CA ARG A 144 25.48 -1.12 -6.51
C ARG A 144 25.74 -0.73 -7.97
N LEU A 145 25.00 0.22 -8.55
CA LEU A 145 25.27 0.69 -9.91
C LEU A 145 26.69 1.27 -10.03
N ARG A 146 27.43 0.86 -11.07
CA ARG A 146 28.76 1.38 -11.35
C ARG A 146 28.65 2.67 -12.20
N PRO A 147 29.41 3.73 -11.91
CA PRO A 147 29.32 5.00 -12.64
C PRO A 147 29.53 4.86 -14.15
N VAL A 148 30.42 3.95 -14.56
CA VAL A 148 30.77 3.70 -15.98
C VAL A 148 29.58 3.15 -16.79
N GLU A 149 28.69 2.37 -16.18
CA GLU A 149 27.49 1.83 -16.85
C GLU A 149 26.41 2.90 -17.09
N THR A 150 26.38 3.95 -16.26
CA THR A 150 25.36 5.01 -16.36
C THR A 150 25.63 6.04 -17.47
N LEU A 151 26.89 6.19 -17.88
CA LEU A 151 27.32 7.12 -18.94
C LEU A 151 27.13 6.55 -20.35
N HIS A 152 27.18 5.23 -20.53
CA HIS A 152 26.97 4.58 -21.84
C HIS A 152 25.51 4.18 -22.10
N ALA A 153 24.61 4.28 -21.11
CA ALA A 153 23.18 4.11 -21.32
C ALA A 153 22.58 5.36 -22.02
N GLY A 154 22.80 5.45 -23.33
CA GLY A 154 22.06 6.32 -24.23
C GLY A 154 20.54 6.04 -24.17
N PRO A 155 19.69 6.99 -24.59
CA PRO A 155 18.25 6.83 -24.52
C PRO A 155 17.84 5.62 -25.37
N VAL A 156 17.24 4.62 -24.73
CA VAL A 156 16.49 3.55 -25.38
C VAL A 156 15.07 3.64 -24.89
#